data_AF-A0A291RQH9-F1
#
_entry.id   AF-A0A291RQH9-F1
#
_cell.length_a   1.000
_cell.length_b   1.000
_cell.length_c   1.000
_cell.angle_alpha   90.00
_cell.angle_beta   90.00
_cell.angle_gamma   90.00
#
_symmetry.space_group_name_H-M   'P 1'
#
loop_
_entity.id
_entity.type
_entity.pdbx_description
1 polymer ?
#
loop_
_entity_poly.entity_id
_entity_poly.type
_entity_poly.pdbx_seq_one_letter_code
_entity_poly.pdbx_strand_id
1 'polypeptide(L)' 'MADPEREIYVVNEVREWIMQLDKANYRRVVQTIDMLAEFGPGLGRPLVDTIVGSI' A
#
# COMPACT_ATOMS: atom_id res chain seq x y z
N MET A 1 -0.93 -22.98 5.12
CA MET A 1 -0.61 -22.09 6.25
C MET A 1 -1.02 -20.72 5.79
N ALA A 2 -2.14 -20.20 6.28
CA ALA A 2 -2.54 -18.83 5.95
C ALA A 2 -1.62 -17.91 6.75
N ASP A 3 -0.77 -17.14 6.06
CA ASP A 3 -0.05 -16.03 6.68
C ASP A 3 -1.10 -15.10 7.33
N PRO A 4 -0.90 -14.66 8.59
CA PRO A 4 -1.84 -13.76 9.23
C PRO A 4 -1.99 -12.53 8.33
N GLU A 5 -3.22 -12.17 7.99
CA GLU A 5 -3.56 -11.00 7.19
C GLU A 5 -2.68 -9.83 7.65
N ARG A 6 -1.72 -9.42 6.81
CA ARG A 6 -0.78 -8.38 7.22
C ARG A 6 -1.55 -7.07 7.28
N GLU A 7 -1.83 -6.62 8.49
CA GLU A 7 -2.53 -5.37 8.72
C GLU A 7 -1.64 -4.19 8.29
N ILE A 8 -2.11 -3.43 7.30
CA ILE A 8 -1.47 -2.18 6.89
C ILE A 8 -2.06 -1.04 7.71
N TYR A 9 -1.19 -0.35 8.42
CA TYR A 9 -1.53 0.87 9.14
C TYR A 9 -1.09 2.09 8.31
N VAL A 10 -2.03 2.97 8.01
CA VAL A 10 -1.77 4.26 7.34
C VAL A 10 -1.91 5.40 8.33
N VAL A 11 -1.05 6.41 8.18
CA VAL A 11 -1.16 7.65 8.95
C VAL A 11 -2.31 8.51 8.44
N ASN A 12 -2.77 9.46 9.26
CA ASN A 12 -3.95 10.28 8.95
C ASN A 12 -3.77 11.08 7.67
N GLU A 13 -2.58 11.61 7.42
CA GLU A 13 -2.23 12.40 6.23
C GLU A 13 -2.42 11.58 4.96
N VAL A 14 -1.99 10.30 4.97
CA VAL A 14 -2.17 9.39 3.84
C VAL A 14 -3.65 9.07 3.64
N ARG A 15 -4.40 8.85 4.74
CA ARG A 15 -5.83 8.59 4.67
C ARG A 15 -6.60 9.78 4.08
N GLU A 16 -6.31 10.98 4.53
CA GLU A 16 -6.92 12.22 4.03
C GLU A 16 -6.59 12.43 2.55
N TRP A 17 -5.34 12.22 2.15
CA TRP A 17 -4.92 12.30 0.76
C TRP A 17 -5.66 11.29 -0.13
N ILE A 18 -5.77 10.02 0.29
CA ILE A 18 -6.48 8.99 -0.47
C ILE A 18 -7.94 9.40 -0.70
N MET A 19 -8.62 9.96 0.30
CA MET A 19 -10.02 10.39 0.19
C MET A 19 -10.24 11.57 -0.78
N GLN A 20 -9.19 12.29 -1.16
CA GLN A 20 -9.27 13.39 -2.13
C GLN A 20 -9.03 12.95 -3.58
N LEU A 21 -8.63 11.70 -3.81
CA LEU A 21 -8.41 11.18 -5.16
C LEU A 21 -9.71 11.01 -5.93
N ASP A 22 -9.65 11.17 -7.25
CA ASP A 22 -10.76 10.75 -8.11
C ASP A 22 -10.95 9.22 -8.04
N LYS A 23 -12.14 8.78 -8.46
CA LYS A 23 -12.54 7.37 -8.36
C LYS A 23 -11.58 6.39 -9.05
N ALA A 24 -10.92 6.80 -10.14
CA ALA A 24 -9.99 5.91 -10.84
C ALA A 24 -8.69 5.76 -10.05
N ASN A 25 -8.13 6.88 -9.59
CA ASN A 25 -6.90 6.87 -8.79
C ASN A 25 -7.09 6.23 -7.41
N TYR A 26 -8.19 6.52 -6.72
CA TYR A 26 -8.54 5.89 -5.45
C TYR A 26 -8.50 4.36 -5.55
N ARG A 27 -9.20 3.79 -6.54
CA ARG A 27 -9.25 2.33 -6.74
C ARG A 27 -7.88 1.73 -7.00
N ARG A 28 -7.04 2.41 -7.80
CA ARG A 28 -5.69 1.93 -8.11
C ARG A 28 -4.81 1.90 -6.86
N VAL A 29 -4.86 2.95 -6.04
CA VAL A 29 -4.07 3.04 -4.80
C VAL A 29 -4.53 1.98 -3.80
N VAL A 30 -5.83 1.87 -3.54
CA VAL A 30 -6.38 0.87 -2.61
C VAL A 30 -6.03 -0.55 -3.06
N GLN A 31 -6.22 -0.87 -4.34
CA GLN A 31 -5.85 -2.19 -4.87
C GLN A 31 -4.36 -2.50 -4.67
N THR A 32 -3.49 -1.50 -4.82
CA THR A 32 -2.04 -1.70 -4.60
C THR A 32 -1.73 -1.93 -3.12
N ILE A 33 -2.44 -1.26 -2.20
CA ILE A 33 -2.33 -1.47 -0.75
C ILE A 33 -2.82 -2.88 -0.40
N ASP A 34 -3.93 -3.34 -0.95
CA ASP A 34 -4.45 -4.70 -0.72
C ASP A 34 -3.43 -5.75 -1.19
N MET A 35 -2.84 -5.56 -2.38
CA MET A 35 -1.77 -6.42 -2.87
C MET A 35 -0.55 -6.39 -1.94
N LEU A 36 -0.17 -5.22 -1.42
CA LEU A 36 0.93 -5.10 -0.46
C LEU A 36 0.64 -5.86 0.84
N ALA A 37 -0.60 -5.89 1.32
CA ALA A 37 -0.99 -6.67 2.49
C ALA A 37 -0.87 -8.17 2.22
N GLU A 38 -1.28 -8.61 1.03
CA GLU A 38 -1.27 -10.03 0.64
C GLU A 38 0.15 -10.56 0.38
N PHE A 39 0.96 -9.87 -0.43
CA PHE A 39 2.26 -10.37 -0.88
C PHE A 39 3.45 -9.78 -0.11
N GLY A 40 3.26 -8.66 0.59
CA GLY A 40 4.32 -7.96 1.32
C GLY A 40 5.25 -7.10 0.46
N PRO A 41 6.31 -6.55 1.06
CA PRO A 41 7.21 -5.59 0.41
C PRO A 41 8.00 -6.18 -0.78
N GLY A 42 7.96 -7.50 -0.97
CA GLY A 42 8.57 -8.19 -2.12
C GLY A 42 7.85 -8.00 -3.46
N LEU A 43 6.70 -7.31 -3.48
CA LEU A 43 5.92 -7.02 -4.70
C LEU A 43 6.73 -6.28 -5.78
N GLY A 44 7.69 -5.45 -5.36
CA GLY A 44 8.61 -4.76 -6.26
C GLY A 44 7.94 -3.82 -7.28
N ARG A 45 8.78 -3.26 -8.16
CA ARG A 45 8.33 -2.33 -9.20
C ARG A 45 7.49 -3.06 -10.25
N PRO A 46 6.46 -2.40 -10.82
CA PRO A 46 6.12 -0.98 -10.68
C PRO A 46 5.12 -0.67 -9.54
N LEU A 47 4.76 -1.65 -8.72
CA LEU A 47 3.64 -1.55 -7.78
C LEU A 47 4.07 -0.95 -6.44
N VAL A 48 5.19 -1.42 -5.90
CA VAL A 48 5.78 -0.88 -4.67
C VAL A 48 7.28 -0.77 -4.83
N ASP A 49 7.92 0.07 -4.02
CA ASP A 49 9.37 0.13 -3.95
C ASP A 49 9.82 0.04 -2.49
N THR A 50 10.99 -0.54 -2.25
CA THR A 50 11.56 -0.65 -0.91
C THR A 50 12.59 0.45 -0.72
N ILE A 51 12.22 1.48 0.06
CA ILE A 51 13.17 2.52 0.47
C ILE A 51 13.82 2.03 1.76
N VAL A 52 15.05 1.55 1.66
CA VAL A 52 15.93 1.39 2.83
C VAL A 52 16.50 2.76 3.16
N GLY A 53 16.14 3.30 4.32
CA GLY A 53 16.70 4.56 4.81
C GLY A 53 18.23 4.50 4.79
N SER A 54 18.87 5.48 4.15
CA SER A 54 20.32 5.60 4.24
C SER A 54 20.68 5.90 5.69
N ILE A 55 21.51 5.04 6.24
CA ILE A 55 22.12 5.14 7.57
C ILE A 55 23.07 6.34 7.63
#